data_AF-A0A969DXL2-F1
#
_entry.id   AF-A0A969DXL2-F1
#
_cell.length_a   1.000
_cell.length_b   1.000
_cell.length_c   1.000
_cell.angle_alpha   90.00
_cell.angle_beta   90.00
_cell.angle_gamma   90.00
#
_symmetry.space_group_name_H-M   'P 1'
#
loop_
_entity.id
_entity.type
_entity.pdbx_description
1 polymer ?
#
loop_
_entity_poly.entity_id
_entity_poly.type
_entity_poly.pdbx_seq_one_letter_code
_entity_poly.pdbx_strand_id
1 'polypeptide(L)'
;MVIGTSTIDVGVDFRINYLVFESSDAGNFIQRLGRLGRHGENDAGVAFDGFMAYALVPNFLAERLFEGEERLLGDGGECDRFTLNRAIRESYRCINDFRGYYKRWGAVQSFKLLYQLSDPKVRSRYVGSRDRFAREAEEVFGVSPRQISGRVRGWAEDWQRQSGQKGGNPIAEEASSFRGASGLLCGLYDLTEPREADRFKTYGLPGVLSNLEIEPWTERGFLAELEQVAQRTGQAIPKGRFNYCLGFMKLRAYREERLNWKFHFPGRLDAVADSWKVQVLDGLEVWQPDNRWVDGINQRLRTQALVAYVLKRPVGEVKRRLRLPMHFQLYPISDEGSIHDATAPYAVAFGQAALLLDTLAYTFKSEGDELWFI
;
A
#
# COMPACT_ATOMS: atom_id res chain seq x y z
N MET A 1 23.86 16.03 -16.84
CA MET A 1 23.59 14.88 -15.95
C MET A 1 22.23 15.08 -15.32
N VAL A 2 21.32 14.13 -15.51
CA VAL A 2 19.97 14.19 -14.93
C VAL A 2 19.86 13.06 -13.91
N ILE A 3 19.46 13.40 -12.69
CA ILE A 3 19.13 12.44 -11.64
C ILE A 3 17.65 12.60 -11.35
N GLY A 4 16.89 11.51 -11.40
CA GLY A 4 15.51 11.54 -10.96
C GLY A 4 14.96 10.18 -10.62
N THR A 5 13.77 10.21 -10.02
CA THR A 5 13.05 9.04 -9.53
C THR A 5 12.11 8.50 -10.60
N SER A 6 11.25 7.53 -10.27
CA SER A 6 10.27 6.94 -11.19
C SER A 6 9.33 7.96 -11.86
N THR A 7 9.28 9.21 -11.39
CA THR A 7 8.57 10.31 -12.05
C THR A 7 9.13 10.63 -13.44
N ILE A 8 10.41 10.30 -13.71
CA ILE A 8 11.01 10.40 -15.04
C ILE A 8 10.46 9.32 -16.00
N ASP A 9 9.92 8.22 -15.47
CA ASP A 9 9.44 7.11 -16.28
C ASP A 9 8.15 7.46 -17.06
N VAL A 10 7.48 8.58 -16.75
CA VAL A 10 6.22 9.01 -17.37
C VAL A 10 6.24 10.51 -17.67
N GLY A 11 6.12 10.88 -18.95
CA GLY A 11 5.82 12.26 -19.36
C GLY A 11 6.99 13.20 -19.65
N VAL A 12 8.25 12.77 -19.44
CA VAL A 12 9.43 13.54 -19.87
C VAL A 12 10.29 12.67 -20.78
N ASP A 13 10.75 13.24 -21.88
CA ASP A 13 11.59 12.58 -22.87
C ASP A 13 12.95 13.26 -22.88
N PHE A 14 14.03 12.47 -22.78
CA PHE A 14 15.40 12.98 -22.67
C PHE A 14 16.22 12.46 -23.85
N ARG A 15 17.04 13.33 -24.43
CA ARG A 15 18.04 12.96 -25.43
C ARG A 15 19.28 12.40 -24.74
N ILE A 16 19.29 11.09 -24.48
CA ILE A 16 20.35 10.41 -23.73
C ILE A 16 20.96 9.24 -24.52
N ASN A 17 22.25 9.02 -24.28
CA ASN A 17 23.00 7.85 -24.76
C ASN A 17 23.63 7.01 -23.63
N TYR A 18 23.43 7.43 -22.38
CA TYR A 18 23.90 6.74 -21.18
C TYR A 18 22.78 6.66 -20.15
N LEU A 19 22.53 5.47 -19.60
CA LEU A 19 21.49 5.24 -18.61
C LEU A 19 21.99 4.35 -17.48
N VAL A 20 21.81 4.78 -16.24
CA VAL A 20 21.94 3.92 -15.05
C VAL A 20 20.59 3.88 -14.38
N PHE A 21 20.06 2.68 -14.11
CA PHE A 21 18.74 2.56 -13.51
C PHE A 21 18.62 1.33 -12.62
N GLU A 22 17.83 1.43 -11.56
CA GLU A 22 17.38 0.28 -10.77
C GLU A 22 16.10 -0.30 -11.38
N SER A 23 15.82 -1.58 -11.22
CA SER A 23 14.48 -2.10 -11.53
C SER A 23 14.03 -3.23 -10.59
N SER A 24 12.83 -3.07 -10.04
CA SER A 24 12.18 -4.04 -9.17
C SER A 24 11.30 -5.06 -9.91
N ASP A 25 10.96 -4.82 -11.17
CA ASP A 25 10.08 -5.66 -11.98
C ASP A 25 10.39 -5.59 -13.49
N ALA A 26 9.89 -6.56 -14.25
CA ALA A 26 10.13 -6.64 -15.69
C ALA A 26 9.57 -5.44 -16.48
N GLY A 27 8.42 -4.92 -16.06
CA GLY A 27 7.76 -3.81 -16.75
C GLY A 27 8.60 -2.55 -16.68
N ASN A 28 9.02 -2.19 -15.46
CA ASN A 28 9.90 -1.07 -15.20
C ASN A 28 11.23 -1.21 -15.94
N PHE A 29 11.86 -2.39 -15.89
CA PHE A 29 13.12 -2.66 -16.59
C PHE A 29 13.01 -2.35 -18.09
N ILE A 30 12.01 -2.93 -18.75
CA ILE A 30 11.80 -2.80 -20.19
C ILE A 30 11.46 -1.35 -20.56
N GLN A 31 10.64 -0.66 -19.74
CA GLN A 31 10.26 0.72 -19.98
C GLN A 31 11.45 1.67 -19.84
N ARG A 32 12.27 1.53 -18.78
CA ARG A 32 13.45 2.35 -18.54
C ARG A 32 14.51 2.13 -19.60
N LEU A 33 14.83 0.87 -19.92
CA LEU A 33 15.77 0.57 -20.99
C LEU A 33 15.30 1.13 -22.34
N GLY A 34 13.99 1.08 -22.62
CA GLY A 34 13.38 1.67 -23.82
C GLY A 34 13.39 3.20 -23.89
N ARG A 35 13.95 3.91 -22.89
CA ARG A 35 14.25 5.34 -22.97
C ARG A 35 15.55 5.61 -23.73
N LEU A 36 16.46 4.65 -23.71
CA LEU A 36 17.71 4.72 -24.43
C LEU A 36 17.46 4.44 -25.93
N GLY A 37 18.19 5.15 -26.81
CA GLY A 37 18.08 4.93 -28.27
C GLY A 37 16.86 5.55 -28.95
N ARG A 38 16.14 6.46 -28.27
CA ARG A 38 15.00 7.20 -28.88
C ARG A 38 15.45 8.34 -29.80
N HIS A 39 16.59 8.93 -29.48
CA HIS A 39 17.18 10.05 -30.21
C HIS A 39 18.57 9.64 -30.66
N GLY A 40 18.91 9.95 -31.90
CA GLY A 40 20.25 9.74 -32.45
C GLY A 40 21.24 10.85 -32.12
N GLU A 41 20.78 11.93 -31.48
CA GLU A 41 21.54 13.15 -31.20
C GLU A 41 21.18 13.75 -29.85
N ASN A 42 22.09 14.56 -29.30
CA ASN A 42 21.86 15.33 -28.08
C ASN A 42 21.05 16.62 -28.33
N ASP A 43 20.82 17.42 -27.28
CA ASP A 43 20.08 18.69 -27.38
C ASP A 43 20.80 19.76 -28.25
N ALA A 44 22.09 19.57 -28.53
CA ALA A 44 22.89 20.43 -29.39
C ALA A 44 23.01 19.92 -30.84
N GLY A 45 22.30 18.83 -31.20
CA GLY A 45 22.33 18.24 -32.54
C GLY A 45 23.59 17.42 -32.84
N VAL A 46 24.38 17.05 -31.81
CA VAL A 46 25.54 16.18 -31.98
C VAL A 46 25.08 14.73 -31.92
N ALA A 47 25.41 13.95 -32.95
CA ALA A 47 25.08 12.53 -33.03
C ALA A 47 25.74 11.72 -31.89
N PHE A 48 25.06 10.68 -31.44
CA PHE A 48 25.59 9.74 -30.46
C PHE A 48 26.37 8.63 -31.16
N ASP A 49 27.59 8.34 -30.66
CA ASP A 49 28.47 7.28 -31.19
C ASP A 49 28.14 5.88 -30.64
N GLY A 50 27.11 5.78 -29.79
CA GLY A 50 26.71 4.52 -29.17
C GLY A 50 25.82 4.75 -27.96
N PHE A 51 25.20 3.68 -27.49
CA PHE A 51 24.27 3.68 -26.37
C PHE A 51 24.73 2.68 -25.31
N MET A 52 24.74 3.09 -24.03
CA MET A 52 25.14 2.23 -22.92
C MET A 52 24.14 2.33 -21.77
N ALA A 53 23.80 1.17 -21.20
CA ALA A 53 22.92 1.05 -20.04
C ALA A 53 23.54 0.17 -18.95
N TYR A 54 23.44 0.61 -17.70
CA TYR A 54 23.73 -0.20 -16.52
C TYR A 54 22.43 -0.38 -15.71
N ALA A 55 21.96 -1.62 -15.63
CA ALA A 55 20.80 -1.98 -14.84
C ALA A 55 21.25 -2.52 -13.47
N LEU A 56 20.86 -1.85 -12.38
CA LEU A 56 21.00 -2.36 -11.03
C LEU A 56 19.82 -3.30 -10.76
N VAL A 57 20.12 -4.60 -10.69
CA VAL A 57 19.14 -5.67 -10.54
C VAL A 57 19.42 -6.53 -9.31
N PRO A 58 18.41 -7.20 -8.75
CA PRO A 58 18.64 -8.18 -7.68
C PRO A 58 19.53 -9.35 -8.15
N ASN A 59 20.37 -9.88 -7.26
CA ASN A 59 21.27 -11.01 -7.57
C ASN A 59 20.53 -12.20 -8.20
N PHE A 60 19.37 -12.58 -7.67
CA PHE A 60 18.59 -13.70 -8.22
C PHE A 60 18.24 -13.52 -9.71
N LEU A 61 18.08 -12.27 -10.18
CA LEU A 61 17.79 -11.99 -11.57
C LEU A 61 19.05 -12.12 -12.42
N ALA A 62 20.18 -11.57 -11.95
CA ALA A 62 21.46 -11.72 -12.63
C ALA A 62 21.82 -13.22 -12.77
N GLU A 63 21.69 -13.98 -11.68
CA GLU A 63 21.89 -15.43 -11.67
C GLU A 63 21.00 -16.13 -12.71
N ARG A 64 19.69 -15.85 -12.76
CA ARG A 64 18.78 -16.45 -13.75
C ARG A 64 19.08 -16.08 -15.20
N LEU A 65 19.57 -14.86 -15.43
CA LEU A 65 19.84 -14.38 -16.77
C LEU A 65 21.15 -14.95 -17.32
N PHE A 66 22.20 -15.02 -16.48
CA PHE A 66 23.57 -15.25 -16.95
C PHE A 66 24.24 -16.52 -16.39
N GLU A 67 23.72 -17.08 -15.30
CA GLU A 67 24.31 -18.22 -14.59
C GLU A 67 23.40 -19.47 -14.66
N GLY A 68 24.00 -20.66 -14.48
CA GLY A 68 23.28 -21.94 -14.49
C GLY A 68 22.98 -22.52 -15.88
N GLU A 69 22.41 -23.72 -15.88
CA GLU A 69 22.09 -24.48 -17.11
C GLU A 69 20.94 -23.86 -17.92
N GLU A 70 20.00 -23.17 -17.25
CA GLU A 70 18.84 -22.51 -17.86
C GLU A 70 19.07 -21.02 -18.18
N ARG A 71 20.33 -20.57 -18.23
CA ARG A 71 20.64 -19.16 -18.52
C ARG A 71 20.03 -18.72 -19.87
N LEU A 72 19.42 -17.54 -19.87
CA LEU A 72 18.72 -17.01 -21.04
C LEU A 72 19.61 -16.09 -21.89
N LEU A 73 20.68 -15.55 -21.31
CA LEU A 73 21.61 -14.62 -21.94
C LEU A 73 23.06 -15.07 -21.72
N GLY A 74 23.92 -14.79 -22.69
CA GLY A 74 25.36 -15.02 -22.58
C GLY A 74 26.09 -13.75 -22.18
N ASP A 75 27.10 -13.86 -21.32
CA ASP A 75 28.01 -12.76 -21.02
C ASP A 75 28.75 -12.31 -22.29
N GLY A 76 28.80 -11.00 -22.53
CA GLY A 76 29.29 -10.39 -23.77
C GLY A 76 28.49 -10.75 -25.04
N GLY A 77 27.36 -11.44 -24.90
CA GLY A 77 26.56 -11.92 -26.03
C GLY A 77 25.67 -10.82 -26.63
N GLU A 78 25.39 -10.95 -27.93
CA GLU A 78 24.39 -10.11 -28.60
C GLU A 78 23.00 -10.74 -28.47
N CYS A 79 21.99 -9.92 -28.22
CA CYS A 79 20.59 -10.35 -28.23
C CYS A 79 19.70 -9.28 -28.85
N ASP A 80 18.67 -9.72 -29.56
CA ASP A 80 17.65 -8.82 -30.06
C ASP A 80 16.71 -8.36 -28.93
N ARG A 81 15.97 -7.29 -29.20
CA ARG A 81 15.03 -6.68 -28.23
C ARG A 81 13.93 -7.64 -27.77
N PHE A 82 13.42 -8.50 -28.64
CA PHE A 82 12.34 -9.42 -28.31
C PHE A 82 12.86 -10.50 -27.35
N THR A 83 14.01 -11.07 -27.66
CA THR A 83 14.72 -12.06 -26.84
C THR A 83 15.04 -11.49 -25.46
N LEU A 84 15.60 -10.27 -25.40
CA LEU A 84 15.87 -9.59 -24.13
C LEU A 84 14.59 -9.38 -23.31
N ASN A 85 13.53 -8.83 -23.93
CA ASN A 85 12.27 -8.57 -23.24
C ASN A 85 11.63 -9.85 -22.69
N ARG A 86 11.70 -10.95 -23.43
CA ARG A 86 11.21 -12.25 -22.99
C ARG A 86 12.04 -12.77 -21.81
N ALA A 87 13.36 -12.78 -21.93
CA ALA A 87 14.27 -13.23 -20.88
C ALA A 87 14.05 -12.46 -19.56
N ILE A 88 13.89 -11.14 -19.65
CA ILE A 88 13.57 -10.27 -18.50
C ILE A 88 12.22 -10.64 -17.89
N ARG A 89 11.16 -10.82 -18.69
CA ARG A 89 9.82 -11.18 -18.19
C ARG A 89 9.77 -12.54 -17.52
N GLU A 90 10.49 -13.52 -18.07
CA GLU A 90 10.54 -14.89 -17.56
C GLU A 90 11.40 -15.00 -16.29
N SER A 91 12.50 -14.24 -16.23
CA SER A 91 13.46 -14.31 -15.12
C SER A 91 13.01 -13.48 -13.90
N TYR A 92 12.34 -12.34 -14.13
CA TYR A 92 11.74 -11.58 -13.03
C TYR A 92 10.64 -12.38 -12.34
N ARG A 93 10.52 -12.19 -11.03
CA ARG A 93 9.44 -12.77 -10.26
C ARG A 93 8.10 -12.19 -10.73
N CYS A 94 7.16 -13.04 -11.12
CA CYS A 94 5.78 -12.65 -11.38
C CYS A 94 5.14 -12.17 -10.06
N ILE A 95 4.81 -10.88 -9.99
CA ILE A 95 4.09 -10.28 -8.86
C ILE A 95 2.60 -10.49 -9.06
N ASN A 96 1.86 -10.72 -7.97
CA ASN A 96 0.42 -10.88 -8.03
C ASN A 96 -0.28 -9.57 -8.45
N ASP A 97 -1.25 -9.68 -9.35
CA ASP A 97 -2.02 -8.55 -9.89
C ASP A 97 -3.42 -8.40 -9.24
N PHE A 98 -3.72 -9.21 -8.22
CA PHE A 98 -4.93 -9.17 -7.41
C PHE A 98 -6.23 -9.23 -8.23
N ARG A 99 -6.28 -10.01 -9.33
CA ARG A 99 -7.47 -10.13 -10.20
C ARG A 99 -8.79 -10.33 -9.47
N GLY A 100 -8.79 -11.08 -8.36
CA GLY A 100 -9.97 -11.32 -7.53
C GLY A 100 -10.55 -10.06 -6.86
N TYR A 101 -9.78 -8.97 -6.79
CA TYR A 101 -10.17 -7.73 -6.13
C TYR A 101 -11.37 -7.07 -6.80
N TYR A 102 -11.36 -6.94 -8.13
CA TYR A 102 -12.46 -6.34 -8.87
C TYR A 102 -13.79 -7.04 -8.57
N LYS A 103 -13.79 -8.37 -8.65
CA LYS A 103 -14.97 -9.20 -8.39
C LYS A 103 -15.43 -9.13 -6.93
N ARG A 104 -14.50 -9.11 -5.97
CA ARG A 104 -14.82 -9.24 -4.54
C ARG A 104 -15.15 -7.91 -3.87
N TRP A 105 -14.35 -6.88 -4.13
CA TRP A 105 -14.41 -5.59 -3.44
C TRP A 105 -14.84 -4.45 -4.35
N GLY A 106 -14.51 -4.49 -5.65
CA GLY A 106 -14.95 -3.48 -6.62
C GLY A 106 -16.48 -3.34 -6.71
N ALA A 107 -17.20 -4.46 -6.54
CA ALA A 107 -18.66 -4.46 -6.50
C ALA A 107 -19.26 -3.63 -5.34
N VAL A 108 -18.56 -3.54 -4.21
CA VAL A 108 -19.02 -2.77 -3.03
C VAL A 108 -19.04 -1.27 -3.33
N GLN A 109 -18.05 -0.77 -4.07
CA GLN A 109 -18.01 0.63 -4.50
C GLN A 109 -19.19 0.95 -5.42
N SER A 110 -19.46 0.10 -6.42
CA SER A 110 -20.62 0.27 -7.31
C SER A 110 -21.94 0.16 -6.57
N PHE A 111 -22.05 -0.73 -5.57
CA PHE A 111 -23.23 -0.81 -4.71
C PHE A 111 -23.46 0.47 -3.91
N LYS A 112 -22.41 1.10 -3.37
CA LYS A 112 -22.55 2.39 -2.67
C LYS A 112 -23.06 3.49 -3.60
N LEU A 113 -22.56 3.55 -4.83
CA LEU A 113 -23.05 4.50 -5.84
C LEU A 113 -24.53 4.25 -6.16
N LEU A 114 -24.93 2.99 -6.36
CA LEU A 114 -26.34 2.62 -6.55
C LEU A 114 -27.24 3.05 -5.38
N TYR A 115 -26.74 2.87 -4.15
CA TYR A 115 -27.44 3.28 -2.95
C TYR A 115 -27.59 4.81 -2.88
N GLN A 116 -26.53 5.57 -3.17
CA GLN A 116 -26.56 7.04 -3.23
C GLN A 116 -27.50 7.56 -4.33
N LEU A 117 -27.52 6.93 -5.50
CA LEU A 117 -28.44 7.26 -6.59
C LEU A 117 -29.91 6.91 -6.26
N SER A 118 -30.13 6.10 -5.23
CA SER A 118 -31.46 5.74 -4.74
C SER A 118 -31.98 6.70 -3.65
N ASP A 119 -31.18 7.69 -3.24
CA ASP A 119 -31.59 8.73 -2.29
C ASP A 119 -32.81 9.50 -2.83
N PRO A 120 -33.89 9.68 -2.04
CA PRO A 120 -35.10 10.37 -2.46
C PRO A 120 -34.87 11.73 -3.13
N LYS A 121 -33.81 12.45 -2.77
CA LYS A 121 -33.47 13.78 -3.31
C LYS A 121 -33.00 13.75 -4.77
N VAL A 122 -32.44 12.63 -5.23
CA VAL A 122 -31.86 12.50 -6.58
C VAL A 122 -32.51 11.39 -7.41
N ARG A 123 -33.24 10.48 -6.76
CA ARG A 123 -33.83 9.28 -7.36
C ARG A 123 -34.64 9.57 -8.62
N SER A 124 -35.47 10.60 -8.62
CA SER A 124 -36.34 10.95 -9.77
C SER A 124 -35.56 11.39 -11.01
N ARG A 125 -34.34 11.92 -10.84
CA ARG A 125 -33.49 12.41 -11.94
C ARG A 125 -32.67 11.30 -12.61
N TYR A 126 -32.47 10.16 -11.93
CA TYR A 126 -31.53 9.13 -12.37
C TYR A 126 -32.13 7.73 -12.54
N VAL A 127 -33.46 7.58 -12.56
CA VAL A 127 -34.13 6.25 -12.62
C VAL A 127 -33.58 5.37 -13.75
N GLY A 128 -33.55 5.87 -14.99
CA GLY A 128 -33.08 5.10 -16.15
C GLY A 128 -31.56 4.82 -16.13
N SER A 129 -30.76 5.74 -15.57
CA SER A 129 -29.31 5.55 -15.43
C SER A 129 -28.98 4.53 -14.33
N ARG A 130 -29.76 4.50 -13.24
CA ARG A 130 -29.58 3.57 -12.13
C ARG A 130 -29.82 2.13 -12.55
N ASP A 131 -30.92 1.86 -13.26
CA ASP A 131 -31.28 0.49 -13.65
C ASP A 131 -30.36 -0.05 -14.75
N ARG A 132 -29.77 0.84 -15.56
CA ARG A 132 -28.69 0.48 -16.48
C ARG A 132 -27.39 0.19 -15.73
N PHE A 133 -26.96 1.09 -14.86
CA PHE A 133 -25.74 0.94 -14.06
C PHE A 133 -25.79 -0.31 -13.17
N ALA A 134 -26.95 -0.65 -12.61
CA ALA A 134 -27.13 -1.88 -11.82
C ALA A 134 -26.85 -3.15 -12.65
N ARG A 135 -27.36 -3.19 -13.89
CA ARG A 135 -27.14 -4.33 -14.80
C ARG A 135 -25.70 -4.41 -15.27
N GLU A 136 -25.11 -3.29 -15.65
CA GLU A 136 -23.70 -3.22 -16.06
C GLU A 136 -22.76 -3.64 -14.92
N ALA A 137 -23.03 -3.19 -13.68
CA ALA A 137 -22.25 -3.59 -12.52
C ALA A 137 -22.40 -5.10 -12.23
N GLU A 138 -23.61 -5.65 -12.34
CA GLU A 138 -23.84 -7.09 -12.16
C GLU A 138 -23.11 -7.92 -13.23
N GLU A 139 -23.10 -7.47 -14.48
CA GLU A 139 -22.37 -8.10 -15.58
C GLU A 139 -20.85 -8.05 -15.37
N VAL A 140 -20.30 -6.89 -15.03
CA VAL A 140 -18.85 -6.68 -14.84
C VAL A 140 -18.32 -7.46 -13.64
N PHE A 141 -19.05 -7.45 -12.51
CA PHE A 141 -18.57 -8.07 -11.27
C PHE A 141 -19.09 -9.49 -11.07
N GLY A 142 -20.12 -9.92 -11.78
CA GLY A 142 -20.75 -11.24 -11.60
C GLY A 142 -21.34 -11.43 -10.20
N VAL A 143 -21.81 -10.35 -9.56
CA VAL A 143 -22.43 -10.36 -8.23
C VAL A 143 -23.65 -9.44 -8.24
N SER A 144 -24.78 -9.97 -7.77
CA SER A 144 -26.03 -9.19 -7.71
C SER A 144 -26.00 -8.14 -6.59
N PRO A 145 -26.68 -6.99 -6.76
CA PRO A 145 -26.80 -5.97 -5.71
C PRO A 145 -27.39 -6.50 -4.39
N ARG A 146 -28.26 -7.51 -4.44
CA ARG A 146 -28.84 -8.16 -3.24
C ARG A 146 -27.79 -8.90 -2.43
N GLN A 147 -26.89 -9.63 -3.08
CA GLN A 147 -25.79 -10.33 -2.40
C GLN A 147 -24.83 -9.34 -1.74
N ILE A 148 -24.51 -8.23 -2.42
CA ILE A 148 -23.63 -7.19 -1.86
C ILE A 148 -24.30 -6.52 -0.66
N SER A 149 -25.59 -6.18 -0.78
CA SER A 149 -26.39 -5.62 0.33
C SER A 149 -26.37 -6.52 1.56
N GLY A 150 -26.53 -7.85 1.38
CA GLY A 150 -26.42 -8.82 2.46
C GLY A 150 -25.06 -8.81 3.16
N ARG A 151 -23.96 -8.74 2.39
CA ARG A 151 -22.59 -8.65 2.94
C ARG A 151 -22.39 -7.35 3.72
N VAL A 152 -22.76 -6.22 3.12
CA VAL A 152 -22.64 -4.90 3.75
C VAL A 152 -23.44 -4.86 5.06
N ARG A 153 -24.67 -5.38 5.06
CA ARG A 153 -25.48 -5.48 6.28
C ARG A 153 -24.81 -6.36 7.34
N GLY A 154 -24.30 -7.53 6.95
CA GLY A 154 -23.59 -8.42 7.87
C GLY A 154 -22.37 -7.76 8.51
N TRP A 155 -21.57 -7.01 7.74
CA TRP A 155 -20.43 -6.26 8.30
C TRP A 155 -20.86 -5.14 9.25
N ALA A 156 -21.99 -4.47 8.96
CA ALA A 156 -22.54 -3.47 9.87
C ALA A 156 -23.02 -4.12 11.18
N GLU A 157 -23.73 -5.25 11.12
CA GLU A 157 -24.19 -5.99 12.29
C GLU A 157 -23.02 -6.53 13.13
N ASP A 158 -21.97 -7.05 12.49
CA ASP A 158 -20.72 -7.44 13.15
C ASP A 158 -20.07 -6.26 13.89
N TRP A 159 -19.95 -5.11 13.21
CA TRP A 159 -19.37 -3.90 13.80
C TRP A 159 -20.21 -3.35 14.96
N GLN A 160 -21.54 -3.34 14.84
CA GLN A 160 -22.42 -2.90 15.92
C GLN A 160 -22.29 -3.78 17.17
N ARG A 161 -22.16 -5.10 16.98
CA ARG A 161 -21.94 -6.04 18.08
C ARG A 161 -20.60 -5.84 18.76
N GLN A 162 -19.54 -5.58 17.99
CA GLN A 162 -18.19 -5.38 18.51
C GLN A 162 -18.02 -4.02 19.21
N SER A 163 -18.42 -2.94 18.54
CA SER A 163 -18.16 -1.57 19.00
C SER A 163 -19.19 -1.02 19.98
N GLY A 164 -20.37 -1.64 20.06
CA GLY A 164 -21.53 -1.09 20.77
C GLY A 164 -22.14 0.17 20.13
N GLN A 165 -21.62 0.62 18.98
CA GLN A 165 -22.12 1.79 18.26
C GLN A 165 -23.37 1.42 17.44
N LYS A 166 -24.35 2.32 17.36
CA LYS A 166 -25.61 2.10 16.61
C LYS A 166 -25.47 2.28 15.09
N GLY A 167 -24.28 2.59 14.59
CA GLY A 167 -24.04 2.90 13.18
C GLY A 167 -22.58 2.75 12.78
N GLY A 168 -22.33 2.92 11.48
CA GLY A 168 -21.01 2.75 10.87
C GLY A 168 -20.81 1.39 10.22
N ASN A 169 -19.93 1.33 9.23
CA ASN A 169 -19.48 0.08 8.62
C ASN A 169 -18.06 0.26 8.07
N PRO A 170 -17.02 0.12 8.92
CA PRO A 170 -15.65 0.41 8.52
C PRO A 170 -15.19 -0.37 7.29
N ILE A 171 -15.62 -1.64 7.16
CA ILE A 171 -15.27 -2.49 6.01
C ILE A 171 -15.90 -1.94 4.71
N ALA A 172 -17.20 -1.62 4.72
CA ALA A 172 -17.86 -1.08 3.53
C ALA A 172 -17.36 0.34 3.19
N GLU A 173 -17.07 1.16 4.21
CA GLU A 173 -16.50 2.49 4.05
C GLU A 173 -15.12 2.42 3.38
N GLU A 174 -14.25 1.52 3.85
CA GLU A 174 -12.93 1.29 3.27
C GLU A 174 -13.05 0.76 1.83
N ALA A 175 -13.83 -0.30 1.60
CA ALA A 175 -14.01 -0.92 0.28
C ALA A 175 -14.63 0.02 -0.76
N SER A 176 -15.33 1.06 -0.31
CA SER A 176 -15.95 2.06 -1.18
C SER A 176 -15.17 3.37 -1.28
N SER A 177 -14.02 3.46 -0.58
CA SER A 177 -13.13 4.62 -0.67
C SER A 177 -12.24 4.51 -1.91
N PHE A 178 -12.03 5.64 -2.60
CA PHE A 178 -11.25 5.65 -3.85
C PHE A 178 -9.73 5.51 -3.61
N ARG A 179 -9.24 5.90 -2.42
CA ARG A 179 -7.81 5.89 -2.07
C ARG A 179 -7.49 5.23 -0.73
N GLY A 180 -8.46 4.56 -0.09
CA GLY A 180 -8.35 4.10 1.30
C GLY A 180 -8.52 5.24 2.31
N ALA A 181 -8.98 4.92 3.52
CA ALA A 181 -8.76 5.77 4.68
C ALA A 181 -7.48 5.32 5.38
N SER A 182 -6.43 6.15 5.40
CA SER A 182 -5.16 5.78 6.03
C SER A 182 -5.26 5.94 7.56
N GLY A 183 -5.84 4.95 8.24
CA GLY A 183 -5.97 4.93 9.71
C GLY A 183 -4.63 4.92 10.48
N LEU A 184 -3.51 4.87 9.76
CA LEU A 184 -2.14 4.90 10.31
C LEU A 184 -1.38 6.17 9.92
N LEU A 185 -2.02 7.16 9.30
CA LEU A 185 -1.36 8.39 8.90
C LEU A 185 -1.05 9.26 10.12
N CYS A 186 0.12 9.88 10.17
CA CYS A 186 0.55 10.78 11.23
C CYS A 186 0.88 12.17 10.64
N GLY A 187 0.51 13.22 11.37
CA GLY A 187 0.93 14.59 11.08
C GLY A 187 2.32 14.84 11.65
N LEU A 188 3.25 15.30 10.82
CA LEU A 188 4.61 15.65 11.22
C LEU A 188 4.88 17.13 11.01
N TYR A 189 5.56 17.72 11.97
CA TYR A 189 6.22 19.00 11.83
C TYR A 189 7.73 18.79 11.77
N ASP A 190 8.26 18.95 10.58
CA ASP A 190 9.65 18.64 10.25
C ASP A 190 10.58 19.78 10.65
N LEU A 191 11.31 19.60 11.75
CA LEU A 191 12.28 20.59 12.22
C LEU A 191 13.56 20.61 11.38
N THR A 192 13.77 19.60 10.54
CA THR A 192 14.90 19.53 9.61
C THR A 192 14.64 20.34 8.34
N GLU A 193 13.38 20.67 8.07
CA GLU A 193 12.97 21.43 6.89
C GLU A 193 13.22 22.94 7.13
N PRO A 194 14.10 23.58 6.32
CA PRO A 194 14.40 25.00 6.48
C PRO A 194 13.20 25.90 6.20
N ARG A 195 12.30 25.53 5.29
CA ARG A 195 11.14 26.34 4.92
C ARG A 195 9.96 26.06 5.84
N GLU A 196 9.58 27.04 6.67
CA GLU A 196 8.52 26.87 7.69
C GLU A 196 7.19 26.33 7.13
N ALA A 197 6.76 26.81 5.97
CA ALA A 197 5.51 26.36 5.35
C ALA A 197 5.57 24.89 4.89
N ASP A 198 6.76 24.40 4.53
CA ASP A 198 6.97 23.04 4.05
C ASP A 198 7.19 22.03 5.20
N ARG A 199 7.28 22.51 6.46
CA ARG A 199 7.46 21.65 7.64
C ARG A 199 6.28 20.73 7.90
N PHE A 200 5.08 21.09 7.44
CA PHE A 200 3.85 20.34 7.72
C PHE A 200 3.69 19.19 6.72
N LYS A 201 4.03 17.97 7.16
CA LYS A 201 4.07 16.76 6.33
C LYS A 201 3.15 15.68 6.92
N THR A 202 2.79 14.69 6.10
CA THR A 202 2.05 13.50 6.55
C THR A 202 2.86 12.26 6.24
N TYR A 203 3.03 11.38 7.22
CA TYR A 203 3.78 10.14 7.09
C TYR A 203 2.98 8.96 7.66
N GLY A 204 3.10 7.78 7.08
CA GLY A 204 2.51 6.58 7.68
C GLY A 204 3.28 6.19 8.94
N LEU A 205 2.55 5.77 9.98
CA LEU A 205 3.10 5.29 11.25
C LEU A 205 4.26 4.28 11.06
N PRO A 206 4.19 3.30 10.15
CA PRO A 206 5.31 2.40 9.86
C PRO A 206 6.63 3.11 9.52
N GLY A 207 6.58 4.17 8.71
CA GLY A 207 7.75 4.97 8.35
C GLY A 207 8.26 5.80 9.52
N VAL A 208 7.33 6.34 10.32
CA VAL A 208 7.65 7.08 11.55
C VAL A 208 8.41 6.19 12.54
N LEU A 209 7.86 5.02 12.86
CA LEU A 209 8.45 4.07 13.81
C LEU A 209 9.81 3.55 13.35
N SER A 210 9.96 3.30 12.05
CA SER A 210 11.17 2.71 11.48
C SER A 210 12.33 3.71 11.40
N ASN A 211 12.05 4.93 10.92
CA ASN A 211 13.08 5.78 10.32
C ASN A 211 13.23 7.14 11.00
N LEU A 212 12.31 7.53 11.89
CA LEU A 212 12.27 8.90 12.39
C LEU A 212 12.58 8.97 13.89
N GLU A 213 13.31 10.00 14.29
CA GLU A 213 13.33 10.48 15.66
C GLU A 213 12.26 11.55 15.83
N ILE A 214 11.31 11.28 16.72
CA ILE A 214 10.11 12.08 16.90
C ILE A 214 9.92 12.51 18.34
N GLU A 215 9.10 13.55 18.52
CA GLU A 215 8.55 13.99 19.80
C GLU A 215 7.03 14.16 19.65
N PRO A 216 6.21 13.61 20.56
CA PRO A 216 4.77 13.78 20.53
C PRO A 216 4.35 15.23 20.57
N TRP A 217 3.29 15.54 19.85
CA TRP A 217 2.69 16.86 19.85
C TRP A 217 1.17 16.75 19.94
N THR A 218 0.54 17.75 20.55
CA THR A 218 -0.92 17.80 20.62
C THR A 218 -1.47 18.28 19.29
N GLU A 219 -2.59 17.72 18.88
CA GLU A 219 -3.31 18.15 17.67
C GLU A 219 -3.62 19.64 17.71
N ARG A 220 -4.11 20.14 18.85
CA ARG A 220 -4.39 21.56 19.05
C ARG A 220 -3.14 22.42 18.86
N GLY A 221 -2.00 22.00 19.40
CA GLY A 221 -0.74 22.71 19.24
C GLY A 221 -0.25 22.72 17.80
N PHE A 222 -0.33 21.57 17.13
CA PHE A 222 0.03 21.42 15.72
C PHE A 222 -0.82 22.32 14.81
N LEU A 223 -2.15 22.31 14.99
CA LEU A 223 -3.07 23.12 14.19
C LEU A 223 -2.92 24.62 14.47
N ALA A 224 -2.66 25.01 15.71
CA ALA A 224 -2.37 26.40 16.06
C ALA A 224 -1.07 26.90 15.40
N GLU A 225 0.01 26.10 15.41
CA GLU A 225 1.25 26.47 14.72
C GLU A 225 1.04 26.55 13.20
N LEU A 226 0.26 25.63 12.63
CA LEU A 226 -0.09 25.65 11.21
C LEU A 226 -0.77 26.97 10.82
N GLU A 227 -1.72 27.43 11.62
CA GLU A 227 -2.40 28.72 11.40
C GLU A 227 -1.44 29.90 11.52
N GLN A 228 -0.58 29.90 12.54
CA GLN A 228 0.40 30.97 12.74
C GLN A 228 1.42 31.02 11.59
N VAL A 229 1.96 29.88 11.15
CA VAL A 229 2.89 29.83 10.03
C VAL A 229 2.21 30.28 8.74
N ALA A 230 0.97 29.87 8.48
CA ALA A 230 0.23 30.31 7.30
C ALA A 230 0.03 31.84 7.30
N GLN A 231 -0.21 32.44 8.46
CA GLN A 231 -0.28 33.90 8.62
C GLN A 231 1.07 34.59 8.43
N ARG A 232 2.14 34.08 9.07
CA ARG A 232 3.50 34.67 9.00
C ARG A 232 4.09 34.60 7.59
N THR A 233 3.86 33.51 6.88
CA THR A 233 4.46 33.25 5.55
C THR A 233 3.57 33.70 4.39
N GLY A 234 2.28 33.96 4.65
CA GLY A 234 1.29 34.22 3.59
C GLY A 234 0.97 33.01 2.71
N GLN A 235 1.50 31.82 3.02
CA GLN A 235 1.28 30.60 2.27
C GLN A 235 0.16 29.77 2.91
N ALA A 236 -0.88 29.45 2.13
CA ALA A 236 -1.98 28.61 2.61
C ALA A 236 -1.51 27.16 2.79
N ILE A 237 -1.72 26.60 3.99
CA ILE A 237 -1.43 25.20 4.30
C ILE A 237 -2.76 24.43 4.42
N PRO A 238 -3.03 23.42 3.57
CA PRO A 238 -4.31 22.71 3.59
C PRO A 238 -4.54 21.91 4.88
N LYS A 239 -5.34 22.45 5.81
CA LYS A 239 -5.70 21.77 7.07
C LYS A 239 -6.34 20.40 6.86
N GLY A 240 -7.15 20.27 5.80
CA GLY A 240 -7.86 19.05 5.48
C GLY A 240 -6.97 17.83 5.26
N ARG A 241 -5.68 18.03 4.94
CA ARG A 241 -4.69 16.95 4.81
C ARG A 241 -4.39 16.25 6.13
N PHE A 242 -4.62 16.92 7.25
CA PHE A 242 -4.36 16.40 8.59
C PHE A 242 -5.61 15.85 9.27
N ASN A 243 -6.77 15.97 8.62
CA ASN A 243 -7.99 15.32 9.08
C ASN A 243 -7.73 13.81 9.12
N TYR A 244 -8.13 13.17 10.22
CA TYR A 244 -8.00 11.72 10.43
C TYR A 244 -6.56 11.21 10.64
N CYS A 245 -5.58 12.09 10.94
CA CYS A 245 -4.27 11.63 11.41
C CYS A 245 -4.40 10.92 12.76
N LEU A 246 -3.80 9.75 12.88
CA LEU A 246 -3.65 8.98 14.10
C LEU A 246 -3.00 9.83 15.19
N GLY A 247 -1.89 10.50 14.88
CA GLY A 247 -1.08 11.25 15.84
C GLY A 247 -0.41 12.46 15.21
N PHE A 248 0.03 13.38 16.08
CA PHE A 248 0.82 14.56 15.69
C PHE A 248 2.15 14.55 16.40
N MET A 249 3.23 14.83 15.68
CA MET A 249 4.59 14.73 16.17
C MET A 249 5.48 15.80 15.56
N LYS A 250 6.55 16.17 16.26
CA LYS A 250 7.69 16.91 15.69
C LYS A 250 8.73 15.90 15.24
N LEU A 251 9.19 16.02 14.01
CA LEU A 251 10.33 15.27 13.48
C LEU A 251 11.61 16.03 13.84
N ARG A 252 12.48 15.39 14.63
CA ARG A 252 13.75 15.95 15.11
C ARG A 252 14.91 15.62 14.16
N ALA A 253 14.98 14.37 13.72
CA ALA A 253 15.99 13.87 12.80
C ALA A 253 15.54 12.60 12.09
N TYR A 254 16.20 12.28 10.98
CA TYR A 254 16.14 10.97 10.35
C TYR A 254 17.15 10.05 11.03
N ARG A 255 16.76 8.82 11.31
CA ARG A 255 17.66 7.82 11.89
C ARG A 255 18.63 7.31 10.82
N GLU A 256 19.88 7.11 11.22
CA GLU A 256 20.88 6.45 10.36
C GLU A 256 20.54 4.96 10.17
N GLU A 257 20.10 4.32 11.26
CA GLU A 257 19.68 2.92 11.24
C GLU A 257 18.18 2.77 11.47
N ARG A 258 17.58 1.86 10.71
CA ARG A 258 16.17 1.52 10.83
C ARG A 258 15.92 0.72 12.12
N LEU A 259 14.95 1.16 12.92
CA LEU A 259 14.51 0.40 14.08
C LEU A 259 13.50 -0.69 13.73
N ASN A 260 13.61 -1.81 14.44
CA ASN A 260 12.62 -2.87 14.41
C ASN A 260 11.43 -2.53 15.32
N TRP A 261 10.25 -2.94 14.87
CA TRP A 261 9.00 -2.80 15.61
C TRP A 261 8.00 -3.83 15.05
N LYS A 262 6.96 -4.13 15.82
CA LYS A 262 5.82 -4.94 15.37
C LYS A 262 4.52 -4.43 15.99
N PHE A 263 3.40 -4.75 15.36
CA PHE A 263 2.11 -4.58 16.02
C PHE A 263 1.97 -5.61 17.14
N HIS A 264 1.24 -5.23 18.17
CA HIS A 264 0.84 -6.08 19.27
C HIS A 264 -0.68 -6.03 19.40
N PHE A 265 -1.30 -7.20 19.51
CA PHE A 265 -2.71 -7.35 19.84
C PHE A 265 -2.83 -7.85 21.29
N PRO A 266 -3.43 -7.08 22.21
CA PRO A 266 -3.68 -7.52 23.57
C PRO A 266 -4.80 -8.56 23.58
N GLY A 267 -4.42 -9.83 23.57
CA GLY A 267 -5.31 -10.98 23.50
C GLY A 267 -4.71 -12.11 22.67
N ARG A 268 -5.58 -12.97 22.11
CA ARG A 268 -5.21 -14.07 21.21
C ARG A 268 -5.64 -13.78 19.78
N LEU A 269 -4.75 -14.01 18.81
CA LEU A 269 -5.04 -13.79 17.39
C LEU A 269 -5.56 -15.03 16.66
N ASP A 270 -5.59 -16.20 17.30
CA ASP A 270 -6.00 -17.46 16.65
C ASP A 270 -7.38 -17.37 15.99
N ALA A 271 -8.41 -16.99 16.75
CA ALA A 271 -9.77 -16.87 16.24
C ALA A 271 -9.90 -15.81 15.13
N VAL A 272 -9.09 -14.76 15.18
CA VAL A 272 -9.06 -13.71 14.15
C VAL A 272 -8.47 -14.29 12.86
N ALA A 273 -7.30 -14.94 12.94
CA ALA A 273 -6.62 -15.51 11.79
C ALA A 273 -7.40 -16.68 11.17
N ASP A 274 -7.97 -17.56 12.00
CA ASP A 274 -8.71 -18.76 11.56
C ASP A 274 -10.08 -18.42 10.95
N SER A 275 -10.52 -17.16 11.03
CA SER A 275 -11.76 -16.70 10.39
C SER A 275 -11.65 -16.57 8.87
N TRP A 276 -10.43 -16.45 8.31
CA TRP A 276 -10.15 -16.26 6.88
C TRP A 276 -10.92 -15.12 6.20
N LYS A 277 -11.32 -14.09 6.96
CA LYS A 277 -12.09 -12.94 6.45
C LYS A 277 -11.45 -11.62 6.87
N VAL A 278 -11.77 -10.56 6.12
CA VAL A 278 -11.53 -9.18 6.55
C VAL A 278 -12.39 -8.89 7.77
N GLN A 279 -11.79 -8.26 8.79
CA GLN A 279 -12.43 -7.92 10.05
C GLN A 279 -12.01 -6.52 10.49
N VAL A 280 -12.68 -5.98 11.52
CA VAL A 280 -12.26 -4.76 12.18
C VAL A 280 -11.49 -5.12 13.44
N LEU A 281 -10.25 -4.68 13.55
CA LEU A 281 -9.43 -4.81 14.75
C LEU A 281 -9.37 -3.48 15.48
N ASP A 282 -9.68 -3.52 16.77
CA ASP A 282 -9.48 -2.44 17.73
C ASP A 282 -8.49 -2.90 18.81
N GLY A 283 -8.11 -1.99 19.72
CA GLY A 283 -7.20 -2.31 20.81
C GLY A 283 -5.75 -2.54 20.39
N LEU A 284 -5.39 -2.26 19.13
CA LEU A 284 -4.04 -2.49 18.61
C LEU A 284 -3.00 -1.59 19.28
N GLU A 285 -1.81 -2.16 19.44
CA GLU A 285 -0.63 -1.51 20.00
C GLU A 285 0.58 -1.70 19.09
N VAL A 286 1.61 -0.90 19.33
CA VAL A 286 2.95 -1.05 18.76
C VAL A 286 3.87 -1.52 19.87
N TRP A 287 4.65 -2.56 19.57
CA TRP A 287 5.77 -2.97 20.39
C TRP A 287 7.07 -2.45 19.76
N GLN A 288 7.70 -1.51 20.48
CA GLN A 288 9.00 -0.94 20.14
C GLN A 288 9.70 -0.50 21.44
N PRO A 289 10.47 -1.39 22.09
CA PRO A 289 10.95 -1.18 23.46
C PRO A 289 11.83 0.06 23.62
N ASP A 290 12.62 0.41 22.61
CA ASP A 290 13.54 1.56 22.66
C ASP A 290 12.87 2.90 22.35
N ASN A 291 11.55 2.92 22.08
CA ASN A 291 10.82 4.14 21.77
C ASN A 291 10.08 4.69 22.99
N ARG A 292 10.70 5.69 23.63
CA ARG A 292 10.16 6.46 24.77
C ARG A 292 8.76 7.07 24.57
N TRP A 293 8.27 7.14 23.32
CA TRP A 293 6.99 7.75 22.97
C TRP A 293 5.92 6.75 22.54
N VAL A 294 6.23 5.45 22.58
CA VAL A 294 5.33 4.39 22.10
C VAL A 294 3.99 4.41 22.84
N ASP A 295 3.97 4.76 24.13
CA ASP A 295 2.74 4.83 24.93
C ASP A 295 1.73 5.85 24.38
N GLY A 296 2.20 7.03 23.94
CA GLY A 296 1.34 8.05 23.36
C GLY A 296 0.75 7.61 22.01
N ILE A 297 1.50 6.82 21.24
CA ILE A 297 1.03 6.19 20.00
C ILE A 297 -0.02 5.13 20.34
N ASN A 298 0.27 4.25 21.29
CA ASN A 298 -0.60 3.15 21.70
C ASN A 298 -1.92 3.63 22.29
N GLN A 299 -1.93 4.73 23.06
CA GLN A 299 -3.16 5.34 23.56
C GLN A 299 -4.15 5.67 22.43
N ARG A 300 -3.65 6.20 21.32
CA ARG A 300 -4.50 6.54 20.17
C ARG A 300 -4.82 5.32 19.32
N LEU A 301 -3.84 4.44 19.10
CA LEU A 301 -4.00 3.24 18.28
C LEU A 301 -5.03 2.27 18.86
N ARG A 302 -5.07 2.10 20.20
CA ARG A 302 -6.06 1.28 20.90
C ARG A 302 -7.50 1.65 20.56
N THR A 303 -7.76 2.94 20.35
CA THR A 303 -9.10 3.45 20.02
C THR A 303 -9.44 3.40 18.54
N GLN A 304 -8.47 3.07 17.67
CA GLN A 304 -8.74 2.98 16.24
C GLN A 304 -9.37 1.65 15.89
N ALA A 305 -10.45 1.73 15.11
CA ALA A 305 -11.06 0.59 14.45
C ALA A 305 -10.43 0.45 13.05
N LEU A 306 -9.52 -0.50 12.90
CA LEU A 306 -8.79 -0.72 11.65
C LEU A 306 -9.34 -1.93 10.91
N VAL A 307 -9.77 -1.72 9.66
CA VAL A 307 -10.07 -2.83 8.74
C VAL A 307 -8.78 -3.61 8.51
N ALA A 308 -8.77 -4.89 8.84
CA ALA A 308 -7.58 -5.72 8.87
C ALA A 308 -7.82 -7.12 8.32
N TYR A 309 -6.74 -7.75 7.87
CA TYR A 309 -6.68 -9.17 7.53
C TYR A 309 -5.44 -9.78 8.19
N VAL A 310 -5.63 -10.80 9.02
CA VAL A 310 -4.57 -11.46 9.79
C VAL A 310 -4.34 -12.86 9.26
N LEU A 311 -3.08 -13.22 9.06
CA LEU A 311 -2.63 -14.56 8.68
C LEU A 311 -1.70 -15.12 9.77
N LYS A 312 -1.90 -16.38 10.14
CA LYS A 312 -1.03 -17.13 11.07
C LYS A 312 0.25 -17.62 10.38
N ARG A 313 0.98 -16.67 9.76
CA ARG A 313 2.26 -16.90 9.08
C ARG A 313 3.12 -15.63 9.17
N PRO A 314 4.46 -15.75 9.29
CA PRO A 314 5.36 -14.60 9.26
C PRO A 314 5.29 -13.81 7.95
N VAL A 315 5.55 -12.50 8.02
CA VAL A 315 5.51 -11.55 6.87
C VAL A 315 6.33 -12.04 5.68
N GLY A 316 7.55 -12.53 5.93
CA GLY A 316 8.45 -12.99 4.87
C GLY A 316 7.87 -14.18 4.10
N GLU A 317 7.25 -15.12 4.80
CA GLU A 317 6.58 -16.25 4.18
C GLU A 317 5.39 -15.80 3.34
N VAL A 318 4.53 -14.94 3.89
CA VAL A 318 3.34 -14.43 3.19
C VAL A 318 3.73 -13.68 1.92
N LYS A 319 4.69 -12.75 2.00
CA LYS A 319 5.21 -12.02 0.84
C LYS A 319 5.79 -12.95 -0.21
N ARG A 320 6.51 -14.00 0.21
CA ARG A 320 7.12 -14.97 -0.71
C ARG A 320 6.07 -15.84 -1.41
N ARG A 321 5.15 -16.42 -0.65
CA ARG A 321 4.19 -17.40 -1.18
C ARG A 321 3.10 -16.75 -2.02
N LEU A 322 2.58 -15.60 -1.59
CA LEU A 322 1.54 -14.87 -2.34
C LEU A 322 2.08 -13.99 -3.46
N ARG A 323 3.40 -13.91 -3.63
CA ARG A 323 4.03 -13.05 -4.65
C ARG A 323 3.62 -11.58 -4.55
N LEU A 324 3.55 -11.09 -3.31
CA LEU A 324 3.14 -9.71 -3.04
C LEU A 324 4.20 -8.72 -3.58
N PRO A 325 3.77 -7.53 -4.04
CA PRO A 325 4.68 -6.43 -4.39
C PRO A 325 5.65 -6.10 -3.25
N MET A 326 6.85 -5.60 -3.58
CA MET A 326 7.88 -5.26 -2.59
C MET A 326 7.35 -4.32 -1.49
N HIS A 327 6.67 -3.25 -1.90
CA HIS A 327 6.08 -2.24 -1.02
C HIS A 327 4.66 -2.57 -0.56
N PHE A 328 4.20 -3.81 -0.74
CA PHE A 328 2.90 -4.21 -0.20
C PHE A 328 2.89 -4.04 1.32
N GLN A 329 1.85 -3.36 1.82
CA GLN A 329 1.68 -2.98 3.22
C GLN A 329 1.23 -4.18 4.05
N LEU A 330 2.21 -5.00 4.44
CA LEU A 330 2.06 -6.14 5.32
C LEU A 330 3.06 -6.01 6.47
N TYR A 331 2.56 -6.14 7.69
CA TYR A 331 3.30 -5.85 8.91
C TYR A 331 3.35 -7.06 9.84
N PRO A 332 4.41 -7.21 10.64
CA PRO A 332 4.46 -8.24 11.68
C PRO A 332 3.48 -7.87 12.80
N ILE A 333 2.74 -8.86 13.30
CA ILE A 333 1.90 -8.71 14.49
C ILE A 333 2.09 -9.89 15.44
N SER A 334 2.23 -9.59 16.72
CA SER A 334 2.26 -10.58 17.80
C SER A 334 1.02 -10.44 18.67
N ASP A 335 0.59 -11.55 19.23
CA ASP A 335 -0.39 -11.59 20.31
C ASP A 335 0.34 -11.61 21.67
N GLU A 336 -0.39 -11.73 22.79
CA GLU A 336 0.22 -11.76 24.14
C GLU A 336 1.24 -12.89 24.30
N GLY A 337 0.99 -14.05 23.70
CA GLY A 337 1.85 -15.23 23.83
C GLY A 337 3.15 -15.14 23.04
N SER A 338 3.22 -14.27 22.04
CA SER A 338 4.33 -14.20 21.08
C SER A 338 5.00 -12.82 20.99
N ILE A 339 4.70 -11.91 21.93
CA ILE A 339 5.23 -10.54 21.91
C ILE A 339 6.75 -10.48 22.07
N HIS A 340 7.36 -11.45 22.75
CA HIS A 340 8.82 -11.51 22.93
C HIS A 340 9.53 -12.35 21.85
N ASP A 341 8.78 -12.97 20.94
CA ASP A 341 9.37 -13.76 19.86
C ASP A 341 10.14 -12.87 18.88
N ALA A 342 11.33 -13.32 18.49
CA ALA A 342 12.18 -12.63 17.53
C ALA A 342 11.49 -12.44 16.17
N THR A 343 10.67 -13.41 15.77
CA THR A 343 9.84 -13.33 14.56
C THR A 343 8.37 -13.40 14.96
N ALA A 344 7.59 -12.41 14.59
CA ALA A 344 6.16 -12.42 14.82
C ALA A 344 5.50 -13.59 14.05
N PRO A 345 4.70 -14.43 14.72
CA PRO A 345 4.09 -15.60 14.09
C PRO A 345 2.94 -15.24 13.14
N TYR A 346 2.43 -14.01 13.23
CA TYR A 346 1.35 -13.52 12.38
C TYR A 346 1.80 -12.35 11.50
N ALA A 347 1.09 -12.19 10.38
CA ALA A 347 1.18 -11.04 9.52
C ALA A 347 -0.19 -10.36 9.44
N VAL A 348 -0.19 -9.03 9.40
CA VAL A 348 -1.41 -8.21 9.28
C VAL A 348 -1.27 -7.19 8.16
N ALA A 349 -2.33 -7.06 7.37
CA ALA A 349 -2.52 -5.95 6.45
C ALA A 349 -3.72 -5.11 6.91
N PHE A 350 -3.71 -3.82 6.59
CA PHE A 350 -4.76 -2.87 6.98
C PHE A 350 -5.37 -2.17 5.76
N GLY A 351 -6.60 -1.68 5.90
CA GLY A 351 -7.32 -0.91 4.89
C GLY A 351 -7.40 -1.63 3.55
N GLN A 352 -7.15 -0.91 2.46
CA GLN A 352 -7.03 -1.48 1.10
C GLN A 352 -6.09 -2.69 1.00
N ALA A 353 -4.96 -2.71 1.72
CA ALA A 353 -4.06 -3.84 1.69
C ALA A 353 -4.68 -5.10 2.31
N ALA A 354 -5.54 -4.94 3.33
CA ALA A 354 -6.32 -6.06 3.88
C ALA A 354 -7.29 -6.62 2.84
N LEU A 355 -7.99 -5.74 2.11
CA LEU A 355 -8.93 -6.13 1.06
C LEU A 355 -8.23 -6.85 -0.10
N LEU A 356 -7.05 -6.39 -0.51
CA LEU A 356 -6.21 -7.05 -1.51
C LEU A 356 -5.74 -8.43 -1.02
N LEU A 357 -5.25 -8.52 0.22
CA LEU A 357 -4.76 -9.77 0.79
C LEU A 357 -5.85 -10.84 0.87
N ASP A 358 -7.07 -10.44 1.21
CA ASP A 358 -8.26 -11.31 1.27
C ASP A 358 -8.57 -12.01 -0.07
N THR A 359 -8.17 -11.41 -1.19
CA THR A 359 -8.34 -12.02 -2.52
C THR A 359 -7.37 -13.15 -2.80
N LEU A 360 -6.29 -13.28 -2.02
CA LEU A 360 -5.21 -14.23 -2.23
C LEU A 360 -5.09 -15.24 -1.10
N ALA A 361 -5.55 -14.89 0.09
CA ALA A 361 -5.39 -15.69 1.30
C ALA A 361 -5.97 -17.12 1.18
N TYR A 362 -6.97 -17.33 0.32
CA TYR A 362 -7.53 -18.66 0.06
C TYR A 362 -6.47 -19.69 -0.37
N THR A 363 -5.38 -19.25 -1.01
CA THR A 363 -4.28 -20.14 -1.43
C THR A 363 -3.57 -20.81 -0.25
N PHE A 364 -3.61 -20.20 0.94
CA PHE A 364 -3.14 -20.84 2.17
C PHE A 364 -4.17 -21.77 2.80
N LYS A 365 -5.45 -21.60 2.47
CA LYS A 365 -6.54 -22.46 2.94
C LYS A 365 -6.63 -23.74 2.12
N SER A 366 -6.41 -23.66 0.81
CA SER A 366 -6.38 -24.79 -0.12
C SER A 366 -5.14 -25.69 0.01
N GLU A 367 -4.14 -25.33 0.80
CA GLU A 367 -3.07 -26.28 1.15
C GLU A 367 -3.51 -27.33 2.18
N GLY A 368 -4.79 -27.31 2.58
CA GLY A 368 -5.49 -28.45 3.16
C GLY A 368 -6.29 -29.30 2.17
N ASP A 369 -6.47 -28.87 0.90
CA ASP A 369 -7.08 -29.63 -0.20
C ASP A 369 -6.96 -28.83 -1.53
N GLU A 370 -6.08 -29.31 -2.41
CA GLU A 370 -5.90 -29.04 -3.85
C GLU A 370 -5.75 -27.60 -4.40
N LEU A 371 -4.62 -27.39 -5.08
CA LEU A 371 -4.25 -26.25 -5.91
C LEU A 371 -5.21 -26.08 -7.11
N TRP A 372 -6.05 -25.05 -7.10
CA TRP A 372 -6.72 -24.59 -8.33
C TRP A 372 -6.01 -23.35 -8.87
N PHE A 373 -5.19 -23.56 -9.91
CA PHE A 373 -4.80 -22.52 -10.88
C PHE A 373 -5.88 -22.45 -11.97
N ILE A 374 -6.44 -21.27 -12.21
CA ILE A 374 -6.89 -20.82 -13.55
C ILE A 374 -6.50 -19.35 -13.72
#